data_AF-A0A448XT61-F1
#
_entry.id   AF-A0A448XT61-F1
#
_cell.length_a   1.000
_cell.length_b   1.000
_cell.length_c   1.000
_cell.angle_alpha   90.00
_cell.angle_beta   90.00
_cell.angle_gamma   90.00
#
_symmetry.space_group_name_H-M   'P 1'
#
loop_
_entity.id
_entity.type
_entity.pdbx_description
1 polymer ?
#
loop_
_entity_poly.entity_id
_entity_poly.type
_entity_poly.pdbx_seq_one_letter_code
_entity_poly.pdbx_strand_id
1 'polypeptide(L)'
;MLHSVMDFHPREMMLTCLYLACKAADFPIGIEAFITRVPRNQERYAYFILNSELFLMEALHYDLWIYTPYRALTGLIVDLVAFQVHLNFVADMIALVPSFIKRFVLIVTRAI
;
A
#
# COMPACT_ATOMS: atom_id res chain seq x y z
N MET A 1 13.43 -10.32 -7.96
CA MET A 1 12.32 -11.26 -7.68
C MET A 1 12.92 -12.54 -7.20
N LEU A 2 12.75 -12.86 -5.92
CA LEU A 2 13.43 -13.97 -5.24
C LEU A 2 12.56 -15.26 -5.18
N HIS A 3 11.30 -15.20 -5.61
CA HIS A 3 10.32 -16.28 -5.44
C HIS A 3 9.50 -16.49 -6.70
N SER A 4 9.15 -17.74 -7.01
CA SER A 4 8.34 -18.11 -8.16
C SER A 4 6.85 -17.98 -7.86
N VAL A 5 6.06 -17.62 -8.87
CA VAL A 5 4.60 -17.54 -8.80
C VAL A 5 3.95 -18.93 -8.67
N MET A 6 4.68 -20.00 -8.99
CA MET A 6 4.18 -21.37 -8.84
C MET A 6 4.15 -21.83 -7.37
N ASP A 7 5.01 -21.28 -6.52
CA ASP A 7 5.10 -21.65 -5.11
C ASP A 7 4.02 -20.94 -4.28
N PHE A 8 3.63 -19.73 -4.71
CA PHE A 8 2.65 -18.92 -4.00
C PHE A 8 1.64 -18.29 -4.95
N HIS A 9 0.36 -18.53 -4.68
CA HIS A 9 -0.70 -17.95 -5.48
C HIS A 9 -0.69 -16.41 -5.33
N PRO A 10 -0.55 -15.64 -6.42
CA PRO A 10 -0.30 -14.19 -6.34
C PRO A 10 -1.45 -13.42 -5.67
N ARG A 11 -2.69 -13.92 -5.79
CA ARG A 11 -3.86 -13.38 -5.09
C ARG A 11 -3.72 -13.42 -3.57
N GLU A 12 -3.28 -14.55 -3.02
CA GLU A 12 -3.15 -14.73 -1.57
C GLU A 12 -1.97 -13.91 -1.04
N MET A 13 -0.84 -13.92 -1.74
CA MET A 13 0.33 -13.12 -1.37
C MET A 13 0.10 -11.60 -1.47
N MET A 14 -0.72 -11.14 -2.40
CA MET A 14 -1.09 -9.73 -2.50
C MET A 14 -1.86 -9.28 -1.24
N LEU A 15 -2.74 -10.12 -0.69
CA LEU A 15 -3.46 -9.82 0.56
C LEU A 15 -2.50 -9.78 1.76
N THR A 16 -1.57 -10.73 1.85
CA THR A 16 -0.52 -10.72 2.89
C THR A 16 0.36 -9.47 2.80
N CYS A 17 0.79 -9.10 1.59
CA CYS A 17 1.59 -7.90 1.37
C CYS A 17 0.83 -6.63 1.75
N LEU A 18 -0.46 -6.55 1.45
CA LEU A 18 -1.29 -5.42 1.83
C LEU A 18 -1.45 -5.32 3.35
N TYR A 19 -1.71 -6.44 4.01
CA TYR A 19 -1.82 -6.51 5.47
C TYR A 19 -0.53 -6.09 6.16
N LEU A 20 0.62 -6.57 5.66
CA LEU A 20 1.95 -6.18 6.16
C LEU A 20 2.23 -4.69 5.91
N ALA A 21 1.86 -4.15 4.74
CA ALA A 21 2.02 -2.73 4.43
C ALA A 21 1.21 -1.83 5.38
N CYS A 22 -0.01 -2.23 5.76
CA CYS A 22 -0.80 -1.51 6.76
C CYS A 22 -0.11 -1.48 8.13
N LYS A 23 0.49 -2.60 8.55
CA LYS A 23 1.29 -2.66 9.79
C LYS A 23 2.54 -1.78 9.71
N ALA A 24 3.22 -1.75 8.56
CA ALA A 24 4.42 -0.94 8.33
C ALA A 24 4.14 0.57 8.26
N ALA A 25 2.96 0.96 7.78
CA ALA A 25 2.54 2.35 7.61
C ALA A 25 1.88 2.97 8.86
N ASP A 26 2.17 2.42 10.05
CA ASP A 26 1.60 2.85 11.34
C ASP A 26 0.05 2.84 11.41
N PHE A 27 -0.60 2.04 10.55
CA PHE A 27 -2.05 1.87 10.55
C PHE A 27 -2.42 0.39 10.74
N PRO A 28 -2.15 -0.20 11.92
CA PRO A 28 -2.45 -1.61 12.17
C PRO A 28 -3.96 -1.83 12.18
N ILE A 29 -4.43 -2.69 11.28
CA ILE A 29 -5.82 -3.15 11.22
C ILE A 29 -5.86 -4.56 11.80
N GLY A 30 -6.87 -4.87 12.62
CA GLY A 30 -7.10 -6.25 13.09
C GLY A 30 -7.39 -7.19 11.91
N ILE A 31 -6.91 -8.44 11.98
CA ILE A 31 -7.10 -9.43 10.91
C ILE A 31 -8.59 -9.62 10.58
N GLU A 32 -9.47 -9.60 11.59
CA GLU A 32 -10.93 -9.72 11.44
C GLU A 32 -11.53 -8.53 10.67
N ALA A 33 -11.09 -7.31 10.97
CA ALA A 33 -11.52 -6.11 10.25
C ALA A 33 -10.95 -6.04 8.82
N PHE A 34 -9.85 -6.73 8.55
CA PHE A 34 -9.26 -6.85 7.23
C PHE A 34 -10.01 -7.86 6.35
N ILE A 35 -10.29 -9.06 6.87
CA ILE A 35 -10.97 -10.13 6.12
C ILE A 35 -12.45 -9.85 5.86
N THR A 36 -13.13 -9.06 6.69
CA THR A 36 -14.53 -8.63 6.43
C THR A 36 -14.68 -7.85 5.13
N ARG A 37 -13.60 -7.20 4.67
CA ARG A 37 -13.56 -6.47 3.39
C ARG A 37 -13.28 -7.39 2.19
N VAL A 38 -12.84 -8.63 2.43
CA VAL A 38 -12.51 -9.61 1.38
C VAL A 38 -13.74 -10.46 1.04
N PRO A 39 -14.15 -10.53 -0.24
CA PRO A 39 -15.25 -11.37 -0.65
C PRO A 39 -14.83 -12.86 -0.67
N ARG A 40 -15.57 -13.67 0.12
CA ARG A 40 -15.50 -15.15 0.19
C ARG A 40 -14.27 -15.71 0.92
N ASN A 41 -14.44 -16.90 1.52
CA ASN A 41 -13.40 -17.72 2.18
C ASN A 41 -12.53 -16.97 3.23
N GLN A 42 -13.15 -16.09 4.01
CA GLN A 42 -12.46 -15.18 4.96
C GLN A 42 -11.56 -15.91 5.95
N GLU A 43 -12.02 -17.02 6.53
CA GLU A 43 -11.24 -17.79 7.51
C GLU A 43 -9.97 -18.37 6.88
N ARG A 44 -10.10 -19.00 5.69
CA ARG A 44 -8.94 -19.58 4.99
C ARG A 44 -7.88 -18.52 4.67
N TYR A 45 -8.30 -17.34 4.22
CA TYR A 45 -7.38 -16.24 3.95
C TYR A 45 -6.75 -15.69 5.25
N ALA A 46 -7.50 -15.61 6.35
CA ALA A 46 -6.95 -15.19 7.65
C ALA A 46 -5.79 -16.09 8.09
N TYR A 47 -6.01 -17.42 8.06
CA TYR A 47 -4.95 -18.39 8.40
C TYR A 47 -3.76 -18.28 7.44
N PHE A 48 -4.00 -18.13 6.14
CA PHE A 48 -2.91 -18.00 5.17
C PHE A 48 -2.09 -16.72 5.39
N ILE A 49 -2.73 -15.57 5.58
CA ILE A 49 -2.07 -14.29 5.80
C ILE A 49 -1.16 -14.37 7.03
N LEU A 50 -1.68 -14.91 8.14
CA LEU A 50 -0.91 -15.06 9.37
C LEU A 50 0.29 -16.01 9.21
N ASN A 51 0.13 -17.12 8.51
CA ASN A 51 1.22 -18.08 8.27
C ASN A 51 2.29 -17.54 7.30
N SER A 52 1.88 -16.76 6.31
CA SER A 52 2.78 -16.22 5.27
C SER A 52 3.40 -14.88 5.64
N GLU A 53 2.90 -14.20 6.67
CA GLU A 53 3.40 -12.88 7.10
C GLU A 53 4.89 -12.92 7.44
N LEU A 54 5.29 -13.85 8.31
CA LEU A 54 6.69 -13.99 8.73
C LEU A 54 7.60 -14.34 7.54
N PHE A 55 7.15 -15.26 6.69
CA PHE A 55 7.86 -15.64 5.48
C PHE A 55 8.07 -14.44 4.54
N LEU A 56 7.07 -13.57 4.41
CA LEU A 56 7.18 -12.36 3.60
C LEU A 56 8.16 -11.34 4.20
N MET A 57 8.23 -11.23 5.53
CA MET A 57 9.22 -10.36 6.18
C MET A 57 10.65 -10.84 5.97
N GLU A 58 10.89 -12.15 6.06
CA GLU A 58 12.19 -12.76 5.75
C GLU A 58 12.58 -12.53 4.29
N ALA A 59 11.64 -12.70 3.37
CA ALA A 59 11.82 -12.43 1.95
C ALA A 59 12.16 -10.97 1.63
N LEU A 60 11.69 -10.02 2.46
CA LEU A 60 12.02 -8.59 2.38
C LEU A 60 13.31 -8.22 3.13
N HIS A 61 14.03 -9.19 3.71
CA HIS A 61 15.19 -8.94 4.58
C HIS A 61 14.90 -8.00 5.76
N TYR A 62 13.64 -7.97 6.23
CA TYR A 62 13.17 -7.04 7.26
C TYR A 62 13.34 -5.55 6.91
N ASP A 63 13.46 -5.20 5.63
CA ASP A 63 13.45 -3.82 5.14
C ASP A 63 12.00 -3.36 4.88
N LEU A 64 11.33 -2.85 5.92
CA LEU A 64 9.94 -2.36 5.83
C LEU A 64 9.83 -0.86 5.49
N TRP A 65 10.98 -0.17 5.42
CA TRP A 65 11.03 1.27 5.17
C TRP A 65 10.89 1.57 3.67
N ILE A 66 9.68 1.93 3.26
CA ILE A 66 9.39 2.28 1.87
C ILE A 66 9.30 3.81 1.74
N TYR A 67 10.24 4.39 0.99
CA TYR A 67 10.21 5.82 0.66
C TYR A 67 9.22 6.07 -0.48
N THR A 68 8.04 6.59 -0.14
CA THR A 68 7.05 6.99 -1.15
C THR A 68 7.40 8.37 -1.74
N PRO A 69 7.32 8.54 -3.08
CA PRO A 69 7.64 9.80 -3.74
C PRO A 69 6.65 10.93 -3.37
N TYR A 70 5.50 10.58 -2.77
CA TYR A 70 4.50 11.52 -2.29
C TYR A 70 5.07 12.57 -1.33
N ARG A 71 5.97 12.15 -0.43
CA ARG A 71 6.57 13.06 0.56
C ARG A 71 7.49 14.08 -0.11
N ALA A 72 8.29 13.64 -1.09
CA ALA A 72 9.17 14.52 -1.86
C ALA A 72 8.36 15.49 -2.74
N LEU A 73 7.29 15.00 -3.38
CA LEU A 73 6.40 15.81 -4.19
C LEU A 73 5.69 16.89 -3.35
N THR A 74 5.20 16.54 -2.17
CA THR A 74 4.60 17.52 -1.24
C THR A 74 5.61 18.61 -0.87
N GLY A 75 6.87 18.25 -0.61
CA GLY A 75 7.93 19.23 -0.36
C GLY A 75 8.19 20.15 -1.55
N LEU A 76 8.23 19.60 -2.77
CA LEU A 76 8.37 20.38 -4.01
C LEU A 76 7.22 21.39 -4.18
N ILE A 77 5.97 20.98 -3.91
CA ILE A 77 4.81 21.88 -3.99
C ILE A 77 4.95 23.03 -2.99
N VAL A 78 5.35 22.75 -1.75
CA VAL A 78 5.55 23.79 -0.72
C VAL A 78 6.62 24.79 -1.14
N ASP A 79 7.72 24.31 -1.72
CA ASP A 79 8.80 25.16 -2.22
C ASP A 79 8.34 26.05 -3.38
N LEU A 80 7.62 25.49 -4.36
CA LEU A 80 7.04 26.24 -5.48
C LEU A 80 6.04 27.32 -5.04
N VAL A 81 5.24 27.03 -3.99
CA VAL A 81 4.32 28.01 -3.38
C VAL A 81 5.10 29.14 -2.70
N ALA A 82 6.20 28.83 -2.01
CA ALA A 82 7.05 29.83 -1.36
C ALA A 82 7.70 30.79 -2.37
N PHE A 83 8.03 30.32 -3.58
CA PHE A 83 8.59 31.14 -4.66
C PHE A 83 7.57 31.91 -5.51
N GLN A 84 6.28 31.92 -5.15
CA GLN A 84 5.19 32.63 -5.86
C GLN A 84 5.10 32.36 -7.38
N VAL A 85 5.41 31.15 -7.83
CA VAL A 85 5.25 30.78 -9.24
C VAL A 85 3.81 30.34 -9.49
N HIS A 86 3.01 31.21 -10.11
CA HIS A 86 1.67 30.94 -10.69
C HIS A 86 0.74 29.99 -9.88
N LEU A 87 -0.08 30.55 -8.97
CA LEU A 87 -1.04 29.80 -8.13
C LEU A 87 -1.97 28.83 -8.90
N ASN A 88 -2.27 29.12 -10.17
CA ASN A 88 -3.17 28.28 -10.98
C ASN A 88 -2.59 26.89 -11.28
N PHE A 89 -1.27 26.78 -11.47
CA PHE A 89 -0.61 25.49 -11.73
C PHE A 89 -0.51 24.63 -10.45
N VAL A 90 -0.34 25.29 -9.31
CA VAL A 90 -0.23 24.63 -8.00
C VAL A 90 -1.55 23.94 -7.63
N ALA A 91 -2.70 24.57 -7.91
CA ALA A 91 -4.02 24.00 -7.63
C ALA A 91 -4.24 22.67 -8.39
N ASP A 92 -3.84 22.59 -9.66
CA ASP A 92 -3.95 21.38 -10.48
C ASP A 92 -3.01 20.27 -9.97
N MET A 93 -1.79 20.61 -9.56
CA MET A 93 -0.86 19.66 -8.95
C MET A 93 -1.39 19.12 -7.61
N ILE A 94 -1.94 19.98 -6.76
CA ILE A 94 -2.55 19.57 -5.49
C ILE A 94 -3.75 18.64 -5.73
N ALA A 95 -4.50 18.80 -6.83
CA ALA A 95 -5.62 17.92 -7.18
C ALA A 95 -5.18 16.57 -7.78
N LEU A 96 -4.01 16.54 -8.45
CA LEU A 96 -3.43 15.33 -9.05
C LEU A 96 -2.95 14.33 -7.97
N VAL A 97 -2.37 14.86 -6.91
CA VAL A 97 -1.78 14.11 -5.79
C VAL A 97 -2.78 13.13 -5.11
N PRO A 98 -3.98 13.56 -4.67
CA PRO A 98 -4.98 12.65 -4.10
C PRO A 98 -5.62 11.76 -5.16
N SER A 99 -5.63 12.12 -6.44
CA SER A 99 -6.14 11.23 -7.49
C SER A 99 -5.19 10.07 -7.77
N PHE A 100 -3.87 10.26 -7.65
CA PHE A 100 -2.89 9.16 -7.64
C PHE A 100 -3.03 8.27 -6.40
N ILE A 101 -3.17 8.84 -5.21
CA ILE A 101 -3.45 8.05 -3.98
C ILE A 101 -4.74 7.24 -4.15
N LYS A 102 -5.82 7.89 -4.59
CA LYS A 102 -7.11 7.22 -4.81
C LYS A 102 -6.99 6.10 -5.82
N ARG A 103 -6.18 6.25 -6.88
CA ARG A 103 -5.97 5.18 -7.87
C ARG A 103 -5.18 4.01 -7.30
N PHE A 104 -4.18 4.27 -6.45
CA PHE A 104 -3.43 3.24 -5.74
C PHE A 104 -4.32 2.48 -4.74
N VAL A 105 -5.09 3.22 -3.93
CA VAL A 105 -6.07 2.64 -2.99
C VAL A 105 -7.16 1.88 -3.75
N LEU A 106 -7.65 2.39 -4.88
CA LEU A 106 -8.71 1.75 -5.67
C LEU A 106 -8.22 0.50 -6.41
N ILE A 107 -6.94 0.42 -6.78
CA ILE A 107 -6.33 -0.83 -7.26
C ILE A 107 -6.36 -1.87 -6.15
N VAL A 108 -5.99 -1.46 -4.93
CA VAL A 108 -6.02 -2.32 -3.75
C VAL A 108 -7.47 -2.76 -3.42
N THR A 109 -8.44 -1.85 -3.44
CA THR A 109 -9.85 -2.14 -3.14
C THR A 109 -10.56 -2.92 -4.25
N ARG A 110 -10.13 -2.83 -5.52
CA ARG A 110 -10.69 -3.63 -6.63
C ARG A 110 -10.04 -4.99 -6.81
N ALA A 111 -8.84 -5.18 -6.25
CA ALA A 111 -8.14 -6.47 -6.29
C ALA A 111 -8.58 -7.42 -5.16
N ILE A 112 -9.34 -6.88 -4.20
CA ILE A 112 -10.12 -7.58 -3.18
C ILE A 112 -11.50 -7.88 -3.76
#